data_AF-A0A9E2TLR9-F1
#
_entry.id   AF-A0A9E2TLR9-F1
#
_cell.length_a   1.000
_cell.length_b   1.000
_cell.length_c   1.000
_cell.angle_alpha   90.00
_cell.angle_beta   90.00
_cell.angle_gamma   90.00
#
_symmetry.space_group_name_H-M   'P 1'
#
loop_
_entity.id
_entity.type
_entity.pdbx_description
1 polymer ?
#
loop_
_entity_poly.entity_id
_entity_poly.type
_entity_poly.pdbx_seq_one_letter_code
_entity_poly.pdbx_strand_id
1 'polypeptide(L)'
;MISGLLRVFLDALFIYGVTFLCGFITLCLGVTLESHPFTTYSGNLLSGALGFALISSRRGEYGPRYFALVASGMWFLGLANVTLRLQTIAAWLNSGLTILLMASLGRGITTLLTYPASLKHSASRGSH
;
A
#
# COMPACT_ATOMS: atom_id res chain seq x y z
N MET A 1 15.64 -4.39 20.48
CA MET A 1 15.61 -4.70 19.03
C MET A 1 14.24 -5.24 18.67
N ILE A 2 13.45 -4.52 17.85
CA ILE A 2 12.20 -5.07 17.30
C ILE A 2 12.57 -6.18 16.31
N SER A 3 11.99 -7.37 16.43
CA SER A 3 12.26 -8.48 15.49
C SER A 3 11.84 -8.09 14.06
N GLY A 4 12.51 -8.64 13.04
CA GLY A 4 12.19 -8.34 11.62
C GLY A 4 10.72 -8.61 11.27
N LEU A 5 10.13 -9.64 11.88
CA LEU A 5 8.71 -9.99 11.72
C LEU A 5 7.77 -8.93 12.29
N LEU A 6 8.07 -8.39 13.48
CA LEU A 6 7.23 -7.36 14.08
C LEU A 6 7.22 -6.07 13.23
N ARG A 7 8.34 -5.74 12.57
CA ARG A 7 8.40 -4.64 11.59
C ARG A 7 7.49 -4.86 10.39
N VAL A 8 7.55 -6.05 9.79
CA VAL A 8 6.65 -6.43 8.67
C VAL A 8 5.19 -6.26 9.08
N PHE A 9 4.83 -6.72 10.28
CA PHE A 9 3.45 -6.63 10.76
C PHE A 9 3.00 -5.18 10.98
N LEU A 10 3.85 -4.35 11.59
CA LEU A 10 3.54 -2.93 11.81
C LEU A 10 3.39 -2.15 10.50
N ASP A 11 4.26 -2.44 9.51
CA ASP A 11 4.17 -1.83 8.18
C ASP A 11 2.88 -2.28 7.46
N ALA A 12 2.53 -3.57 7.54
CA ALA A 12 1.27 -4.09 7.00
C ALA A 12 0.05 -3.46 7.66
N LEU A 13 0.06 -3.32 8.99
CA LEU A 13 -0.99 -2.67 9.77
C LEU A 13 -1.13 -1.20 9.41
N PHE A 14 -0.01 -0.50 9.18
CA PHE A 14 -0.02 0.88 8.74
C PHE A 14 -0.68 1.04 7.37
N ILE A 15 -0.28 0.25 6.37
CA ILE A 15 -0.90 0.31 5.03
C ILE A 15 -2.39 0.00 5.13
N TYR A 16 -2.73 -1.09 5.83
CA TYR A 16 -4.11 -1.49 6.03
C TYR A 16 -4.94 -0.39 6.68
N GLY A 17 -4.44 0.23 7.75
CA GLY A 17 -5.10 1.33 8.45
C GLY A 17 -5.31 2.56 7.56
N VAL A 18 -4.31 2.93 6.75
CA VAL A 18 -4.44 4.04 5.79
C VAL A 18 -5.49 3.74 4.71
N THR A 19 -5.47 2.55 4.13
CA THR A 19 -6.47 2.14 3.12
C THR A 19 -7.87 2.07 3.73
N PHE A 20 -8.01 1.49 4.92
CA PHE A 20 -9.28 1.40 5.62
C PHE A 20 -9.84 2.77 5.97
N LEU A 21 -9.02 3.67 6.50
CA LEU A 21 -9.44 5.03 6.85
C LEU A 21 -9.84 5.82 5.60
N CYS A 22 -9.13 5.66 4.49
CA CYS A 22 -9.52 6.25 3.21
C CYS A 22 -10.89 5.76 2.76
N GLY A 23 -11.13 4.45 2.78
CA GLY A 23 -12.43 3.84 2.47
C GLY A 23 -13.55 4.28 3.40
N PHE A 24 -13.24 4.48 4.69
CA PHE A 24 -14.19 4.99 5.66
C PHE A 24 -14.56 6.46 5.40
N ILE A 25 -13.59 7.30 5.05
CA ILE A 25 -13.82 8.71 4.71
C ILE A 25 -14.70 8.82 3.45
N THR A 26 -14.41 8.06 2.39
CA THR A 26 -15.27 8.05 1.19
C THR A 26 -16.68 7.59 1.51
N LEU A 27 -16.83 6.57 2.35
CA LEU A 27 -18.14 6.13 2.83
C LEU A 27 -18.89 7.24 3.59
N CYS A 28 -18.22 7.95 4.50
CA CYS A 28 -18.80 9.09 5.22
C CYS A 28 -19.23 10.25 4.30
N LEU A 29 -18.56 10.41 3.16
CA LEU A 29 -18.91 11.40 2.13
C LEU A 29 -20.06 10.93 1.22
N GLY A 30 -20.65 9.75 1.46
CA GLY A 30 -21.71 9.17 0.64
C GLY A 30 -21.21 8.57 -0.68
N VAL A 31 -19.88 8.50 -0.87
CA VAL A 31 -19.26 7.85 -2.02
C VAL A 31 -19.14 6.37 -1.69
N THR A 32 -20.08 5.58 -2.19
CA THR A 32 -20.12 4.14 -1.98
C THR A 32 -19.65 3.40 -3.22
N LEU A 33 -19.33 2.11 -3.07
CA LEU A 33 -19.00 1.26 -4.20
C LEU A 33 -20.17 1.12 -5.18
N GLU A 34 -21.41 1.19 -4.68
CA GLU A 34 -22.62 1.11 -5.50
C GLU A 34 -22.89 2.40 -6.25
N SER A 35 -22.72 3.56 -5.59
CA SER A 35 -22.97 4.84 -6.24
C SER A 35 -21.85 5.18 -7.21
N HIS A 36 -20.58 5.05 -6.79
CA HIS A 36 -19.40 5.52 -7.52
C HIS A 36 -18.29 4.45 -7.50
N PRO A 37 -18.45 3.36 -8.27
CA PRO A 37 -17.55 2.20 -8.22
C PRO A 37 -16.11 2.55 -8.62
N PHE A 38 -15.94 3.34 -9.67
CA PHE A 38 -14.61 3.75 -10.15
C PHE A 38 -13.86 4.59 -9.12
N THR A 39 -14.52 5.59 -8.53
CA THR A 39 -13.92 6.49 -7.52
C THR A 39 -13.52 5.72 -6.27
N THR A 40 -14.39 4.84 -5.79
CA THR A 40 -14.14 4.02 -4.61
C THR A 40 -12.98 3.05 -4.86
N TYR A 41 -12.98 2.37 -6.01
CA TYR A 41 -11.91 1.43 -6.35
C TYR A 41 -10.56 2.13 -6.52
N SER A 42 -10.54 3.24 -7.27
CA SER A 42 -9.32 4.00 -7.53
C SER A 42 -8.76 4.65 -6.26
N GLY A 43 -9.63 5.15 -5.37
CA GLY A 43 -9.22 5.71 -4.07
C GLY A 43 -8.58 4.66 -3.16
N ASN A 44 -9.18 3.47 -3.07
CA ASN A 44 -8.60 2.35 -2.31
C ASN A 44 -7.27 1.89 -2.91
N LEU A 45 -7.20 1.79 -4.24
CA LEU A 45 -5.96 1.43 -4.96
C LEU A 45 -4.85 2.45 -4.72
N LEU A 46 -5.17 3.74 -4.83
CA LEU A 46 -4.21 4.83 -4.67
C LEU A 46 -3.73 4.94 -3.22
N SER A 47 -4.63 4.86 -2.24
CA SER A 47 -4.24 4.90 -0.82
C SER A 47 -3.34 3.72 -0.44
N GLY A 48 -3.65 2.51 -0.90
CA GLY A 48 -2.79 1.34 -0.72
C GLY A 48 -1.42 1.51 -1.40
N ALA A 49 -1.41 1.99 -2.66
CA ALA A 49 -0.17 2.25 -3.40
C ALA A 49 0.71 3.31 -2.71
N LEU A 50 0.11 4.38 -2.19
CA LEU A 50 0.83 5.40 -1.42
C LEU A 50 1.40 4.84 -0.11
N GLY A 51 0.65 3.98 0.58
CA GLY A 51 1.16 3.25 1.76
C GLY A 51 2.41 2.43 1.43
N PHE A 52 2.36 1.63 0.36
CA PHE A 52 3.52 0.88 -0.13
C PHE A 52 4.67 1.80 -0.58
N ALA A 53 4.38 2.93 -1.22
CA ALA A 53 5.39 3.89 -1.66
C ALA A 53 6.13 4.54 -0.48
N LEU A 54 5.41 4.89 0.60
CA LEU A 54 5.98 5.45 1.82
C LEU A 54 6.89 4.46 2.53
N ILE A 55 6.45 3.20 2.67
CA ILE A 55 7.27 2.15 3.25
C ILE A 55 8.48 1.88 2.38
N SER A 56 8.28 1.79 1.06
CA SER A 56 9.36 1.59 0.09
C SER A 56 10.42 2.69 0.17
N SER A 57 10.01 3.96 0.32
CA SER A 57 10.93 5.07 0.51
C SER A 57 11.69 5.01 1.86
N ARG A 58 11.01 4.66 2.96
CA ARG A 58 11.63 4.54 4.29
C ARG A 58 12.56 3.33 4.43
N ARG A 59 12.34 2.32 3.60
CA ARG A 59 12.91 0.97 3.71
C ARG A 59 13.58 0.54 2.40
N GLY A 60 14.13 1.49 1.64
CA GLY A 60 14.64 1.27 0.27
C GLY A 60 15.71 0.18 0.13
N GLU A 61 16.32 -0.26 1.23
CA GLU A 61 17.32 -1.34 1.28
C GLU A 61 16.69 -2.74 1.40
N TYR A 62 15.40 -2.85 1.73
CA TYR A 62 14.75 -4.15 1.92
C TYR A 62 14.36 -4.78 0.58
N GLY A 63 14.73 -6.05 0.41
CA GLY A 63 14.50 -6.79 -0.83
C GLY A 63 13.02 -7.11 -1.11
N PRO A 64 12.70 -7.65 -2.30
CA PRO A 64 11.34 -7.97 -2.73
C PRO A 64 10.60 -8.91 -1.77
N ARG A 65 11.34 -9.78 -1.06
CA ARG A 65 10.78 -10.67 -0.03
C ARG A 65 10.11 -9.91 1.11
N TYR A 66 10.65 -8.75 1.52
CA TYR A 66 10.05 -7.93 2.57
C TYR A 66 8.69 -7.38 2.15
N PHE A 67 8.60 -6.83 0.94
CA PHE A 67 7.34 -6.33 0.39
C PHE A 67 6.30 -7.42 0.20
N ALA A 68 6.72 -8.60 -0.24
CA ALA A 68 5.82 -9.76 -0.32
C ALA A 68 5.25 -10.10 1.05
N LEU A 69 6.07 -10.11 2.11
CA LEU A 69 5.61 -10.37 3.47
C LEU A 69 4.66 -9.28 4.00
N VAL A 70 4.94 -8.00 3.70
CA VAL A 70 4.05 -6.88 4.07
C VAL A 70 2.71 -6.99 3.34
N ALA A 71 2.72 -7.31 2.03
CA ALA A 71 1.53 -7.55 1.24
C ALA A 71 0.72 -8.75 1.75
N SER A 72 1.39 -9.86 2.09
CA SER A 72 0.74 -11.02 2.71
C SER A 72 0.13 -10.68 4.07
N GLY A 73 0.84 -9.89 4.89
CA GLY A 73 0.32 -9.42 6.18
C GLY A 73 -0.91 -8.54 6.03
N MET A 74 -0.90 -7.60 5.08
CA MET A 74 -2.04 -6.74 4.77
C MET A 74 -3.24 -7.55 4.28
N TRP A 75 -3.00 -8.51 3.37
CA TRP A 75 -4.04 -9.41 2.88
C TRP A 75 -4.64 -10.25 4.00
N PHE A 76 -3.82 -10.74 4.92
CA PHE A 76 -4.28 -11.47 6.10
C PHE A 76 -5.07 -10.57 7.07
N LEU A 77 -4.67 -9.31 7.28
CA LEU A 77 -5.45 -8.35 8.07
C LEU A 77 -6.85 -8.11 7.47
N GLY A 78 -6.97 -8.18 6.14
CA GLY A 78 -8.27 -8.16 5.45
C GLY A 78 -9.24 -9.27 5.88
N LEU A 79 -8.75 -10.35 6.49
CA LEU A 79 -9.60 -11.39 7.07
C LEU A 79 -10.48 -10.84 8.21
N ALA A 80 -10.05 -9.77 8.89
CA ALA A 80 -10.87 -9.07 9.88
C ALA A 80 -12.16 -8.49 9.27
N ASN A 81 -12.13 -8.04 8.03
CA ASN A 81 -13.35 -7.58 7.34
C ASN A 81 -14.30 -8.74 7.07
N VAL A 82 -13.78 -9.95 6.84
CA VAL A 82 -14.60 -11.16 6.66
C VAL A 82 -15.25 -11.58 7.98
N THR A 83 -14.49 -11.58 9.09
CA THR A 83 -15.03 -11.93 10.42
C THR A 83 -16.06 -10.93 10.90
N LEU A 84 -15.88 -9.63 10.59
CA LEU A 84 -16.84 -8.57 10.87
C LEU A 84 -18.01 -8.50 9.87
N ARG A 85 -18.07 -9.43 8.89
CA ARG A 85 -19.09 -9.49 7.83
C ARG A 85 -19.17 -8.24 6.94
N LEU A 86 -18.10 -7.46 6.87
CA LEU A 86 -17.95 -6.31 5.96
C LEU A 86 -17.54 -6.75 4.55
N GLN A 87 -16.99 -7.96 4.41
CA GLN A 87 -16.50 -8.50 3.15
C GLN A 87 -16.79 -10.01 3.05
N THR A 88 -17.09 -10.51 1.85
CA THR A 88 -17.26 -11.95 1.62
C THR A 88 -15.91 -12.65 1.44
N ILE A 89 -15.85 -13.97 1.69
CA ILE A 89 -14.64 -14.78 1.45
C ILE A 89 -14.18 -14.67 -0.01
N ALA A 90 -15.11 -14.68 -0.97
CA ALA A 90 -14.80 -14.52 -2.38
C ALA A 90 -14.18 -13.14 -2.69
N ALA A 91 -14.73 -12.08 -2.12
CA ALA A 91 -14.15 -10.74 -2.26
C ALA A 91 -12.77 -10.64 -1.59
N TRP A 92 -12.54 -11.33 -0.47
CA TRP A 92 -11.25 -11.39 0.20
C TRP A 92 -10.18 -12.12 -0.63
N LEU A 93 -10.53 -13.26 -1.23
CA LEU A 93 -9.63 -13.96 -2.17
C LEU A 93 -9.27 -13.06 -3.36
N ASN A 94 -10.26 -12.38 -3.94
CA ASN A 94 -10.03 -11.48 -5.07
C ASN A 94 -9.20 -10.23 -4.70
N SER A 95 -9.24 -9.79 -3.43
CA SER A 95 -8.46 -8.64 -2.97
C SER A 95 -6.94 -8.87 -3.02
N GLY A 96 -6.49 -10.13 -3.04
CA GLY A 96 -5.06 -10.46 -3.13
C GLY A 96 -4.41 -9.89 -4.40
N LEU A 97 -5.10 -9.98 -5.54
CA LEU A 97 -4.63 -9.40 -6.80
C LEU A 97 -4.54 -7.87 -6.72
N THR A 98 -5.54 -7.24 -6.10
CA THR A 98 -5.54 -5.79 -5.90
C THR A 98 -4.38 -5.34 -5.01
N ILE A 99 -4.05 -6.09 -3.96
CA ILE A 99 -2.92 -5.78 -3.08
C ILE A 99 -1.58 -5.92 -3.82
N LEU A 100 -1.44 -6.92 -4.69
CA LEU A 100 -0.26 -7.05 -5.54
C LEU A 100 -0.11 -5.87 -6.51
N LEU A 101 -1.22 -5.40 -7.09
CA LEU A 101 -1.25 -4.19 -7.92
C LEU A 101 -0.89 -2.94 -7.11
N MET A 102 -1.41 -2.79 -5.90
CA MET A 102 -1.05 -1.68 -5.01
C MET A 102 0.44 -1.68 -4.68
N ALA A 103 1.00 -2.86 -4.38
CA ALA A 103 2.43 -3.00 -4.05
C ALA A 103 3.33 -2.67 -5.26
N SER A 104 2.97 -3.12 -6.46
CA SER A 104 3.73 -2.81 -7.67
C SER A 104 3.66 -1.33 -8.04
N LEU A 105 2.47 -0.72 -7.96
CA LEU A 105 2.26 0.72 -8.16
C LEU A 105 3.04 1.54 -7.13
N GLY A 106 2.94 1.20 -5.85
CA GLY A 106 3.66 1.89 -4.79
C GLY A 106 5.17 1.89 -5.01
N ARG A 107 5.73 0.73 -5.40
CA ARG A 107 7.15 0.63 -5.77
C ARG A 107 7.49 1.47 -7.00
N GLY A 108 6.64 1.45 -8.02
CA GLY A 108 6.79 2.29 -9.23
C GLY A 108 6.84 3.78 -8.90
N ILE A 109 5.92 4.25 -8.04
CA ILE A 109 5.90 5.63 -7.55
C ILE A 109 7.22 5.98 -6.85
N THR A 110 7.71 5.13 -5.94
CA THR A 110 8.99 5.38 -5.27
C THR A 110 10.15 5.45 -6.26
N THR A 111 10.20 4.56 -7.26
CA THR A 111 11.26 4.59 -8.27
C THR A 111 11.22 5.88 -9.09
N LEU A 112 10.04 6.32 -9.49
CA LEU A 112 9.85 7.58 -10.23
C LEU A 112 10.24 8.81 -9.41
N LEU A 113 9.98 8.81 -8.09
CA LEU A 113 10.35 9.91 -7.21
C LEU A 113 11.85 9.93 -6.89
N THR A 114 12.52 8.78 -6.89
CA THR A 114 13.95 8.67 -6.55
C THR A 114 14.86 8.96 -7.75
N TYR A 115 14.42 8.65 -8.97
CA TYR A 115 15.16 8.91 -10.22
C TYR A 115 15.60 10.38 -10.42
N PRO A 116 14.71 11.40 -10.29
CA PRO A 116 15.10 12.79 -10.49
C PRO A 116 16.03 13.33 -9.39
N ALA A 117 15.99 12.77 -8.17
CA ALA A 117 16.88 13.17 -7.08
C ALA A 117 18.33 12.73 -7.33
N SER A 118 18.53 11.55 -7.91
CA SER A 118 19.86 11.02 -8.26
C SER A 118 20.54 11.86 -9.36
N LEU A 119 19.79 12.26 -10.39
CA LEU A 119 20.30 13.09 -11.48
C LEU A 119 20.72 14.49 -11.01
N LYS A 120 19.96 15.10 -10.10
CA LYS A 120 20.27 16.43 -9.55
C LYS A 120 21.54 16.42 -8.69
N HIS A 121 21.82 15.31 -8.00
CA HIS A 121 23.04 15.17 -7.21
C HIS A 121 24.29 14.94 -8.07
N SER A 122 24.20 14.12 -9.12
CA SER A 122 25.32 13.92 -10.07
C SER A 122 25.67 15.17 -10.88
N ALA A 123 24.68 15.98 -11.29
CA ALA A 123 24.93 17.23 -12.00
C ALA A 123 25.68 18.27 -11.12
N SER A 124 25.54 18.22 -9.79
CA SER A 124 26.25 19.11 -8.86
C SER A 124 27.68 18.67 -8.51
N ARG A 125 28.03 17.39 -8.73
CA ARG A 125 29.37 16.84 -8.46
C ARG A 125 30.30 16.87 -9.68
N GLY A 126 29.77 17.03 -10.89
CA GLY A 126 30.54 17.12 -12.12
C GLY A 126 31.06 18.52 -12.48
N SER A 127 30.87 19.52 -11.61
CA SER A 127 31.23 20.92 -11.84
C SER A 127 32.36 21.44 -10.93
N HIS A 128 33.16 20.54 -10.34
CA HIS A 128 34.33 20.90 -9.52
C HIS A 128 35.60 20.25 -10.07
#